data_AF-A0A7C4REW3-F1
#
_entry.id   AF-A0A7C4REW3-F1
#
_cell.length_a   1.000
_cell.length_b   1.000
_cell.length_c   1.000
_cell.angle_alpha   90.00
_cell.angle_beta   90.00
_cell.angle_gamma   90.00
#
_symmetry.space_group_name_H-M   'P 1'
#
loop_
_entity.id
_entity.type
_entity.pdbx_description
1 polymer ?
#
loop_
_entity_poly.entity_id
_entity_poly.type
_entity_poly.pdbx_seq_one_letter_code
_entity_poly.pdbx_strand_id
1 'polypeptide(L)'
;MPSLFVIPGAILLAVLRRSINNIAKLTVEGFFVSTIMSVMLTSIMLMLGLPLIPFNYSLAALIIVLSLSIIALIRKIEFKPIKSDTLLVIVAFLAYVALIIYFSGLPRLFTPDETSYIFSARMGILNGAVPPMGVRPDANEIKALFQGRYFWIYLLASFIGFTGLPAYQAGLLGVSFLIMTALASSLLVENKRVSTAVFVTVILNPLLFSFSALTLNDLAISFYVVFAVSYFISSFSK
;
A
#
# COMPACT_ATOMS: atom_id res chain seq x y z
N MET A 1 -11.19 5.06 3.40
CA MET A 1 -10.47 4.59 4.61
C MET A 1 -9.20 3.86 4.20
N PRO A 2 -8.08 3.99 4.93
CA PRO A 2 -6.81 3.30 4.63
C PRO A 2 -6.90 1.76 4.64
N SER A 3 -7.94 1.22 5.26
CA SER A 3 -8.23 -0.22 5.30
C SER A 3 -8.32 -0.88 3.92
N LEU A 4 -8.63 -0.12 2.87
CA LEU A 4 -8.63 -0.59 1.48
C LEU A 4 -7.27 -1.10 1.01
N PHE A 5 -6.19 -0.58 1.59
CA PHE A 5 -4.84 -1.04 1.28
C PHE A 5 -4.42 -2.30 2.02
N VAL A 6 -5.26 -2.92 2.86
CA VAL A 6 -4.88 -4.18 3.54
C VAL A 6 -5.98 -5.23 3.46
N ILE A 7 -7.23 -4.85 3.70
CA ILE A 7 -8.33 -5.80 3.89
C ILE A 7 -8.63 -6.63 2.62
N PRO A 8 -8.83 -6.04 1.42
CA PRO A 8 -9.12 -6.81 0.21
C PRO A 8 -8.06 -7.88 -0.07
N GLY A 9 -6.77 -7.52 -0.02
CA GLY A 9 -5.67 -8.43 -0.25
C GLY A 9 -5.52 -9.48 0.86
N ALA A 10 -5.66 -9.09 2.13
CA ALA A 10 -5.61 -10.03 3.26
C ALA A 10 -6.71 -11.07 3.20
N ILE A 11 -7.94 -10.69 2.83
CA ILE A 11 -9.06 -11.64 2.68
C ILE A 11 -8.85 -12.53 1.46
N LEU A 12 -8.36 -12.00 0.34
CA LEU A 12 -8.02 -12.82 -0.83
C LEU A 12 -6.97 -13.88 -0.47
N LEU A 13 -5.91 -13.48 0.23
CA LEU A 13 -4.88 -14.41 0.70
C LEU A 13 -5.42 -15.41 1.71
N ALA A 14 -6.33 -14.99 2.60
CA ALA A 14 -7.02 -15.90 3.50
C ALA A 14 -7.80 -16.97 2.70
N VAL A 15 -8.56 -16.57 1.69
CA VAL A 15 -9.30 -17.52 0.82
C VAL A 15 -8.39 -18.52 0.13
N LEU A 16 -7.19 -18.09 -0.28
CA LEU A 16 -6.19 -18.93 -0.93
C LEU A 16 -5.45 -19.84 0.07
N ARG A 17 -5.25 -19.39 1.31
CA ARG A 17 -4.53 -20.10 2.38
C ARG A 17 -5.50 -20.66 3.41
N ARG A 18 -5.75 -21.97 3.38
CA ARG A 18 -6.70 -22.65 4.28
C ARG A 18 -6.47 -22.42 5.78
N SER A 19 -5.24 -22.09 6.20
CA SER A 19 -4.92 -21.77 7.59
C SER A 19 -4.05 -20.51 7.69
N ILE A 20 -4.34 -19.70 8.71
CA ILE A 20 -3.65 -18.42 8.94
C ILE A 20 -3.14 -18.42 10.38
N ASN A 21 -1.82 -18.53 10.51
CA ASN A 21 -1.15 -18.60 11.81
C ASN A 21 -0.38 -17.31 12.14
N ASN A 22 0.11 -16.58 11.12
CA ASN A 22 0.91 -15.36 11.29
C ASN A 22 0.16 -14.16 10.70
N ILE A 23 -0.46 -13.36 11.58
CA ILE A 23 -1.21 -12.15 11.16
C ILE A 23 -0.26 -11.11 10.59
N ALA A 24 0.93 -10.90 11.16
CA ALA A 24 1.87 -9.89 10.67
C ALA A 24 2.26 -10.16 9.21
N LYS A 25 2.53 -11.43 8.87
CA LYS A 25 2.77 -11.86 7.49
C LYS A 25 1.54 -11.64 6.61
N LEU A 26 0.35 -12.01 7.07
CA LEU A 26 -0.90 -11.77 6.33
C LEU A 26 -1.12 -10.27 6.06
N THR A 27 -0.82 -9.40 7.02
CA THR A 27 -0.95 -7.95 6.90
C THR A 27 -0.01 -7.41 5.83
N VAL A 28 1.27 -7.81 5.86
CA VAL A 28 2.29 -7.36 4.89
C VAL A 28 1.98 -7.85 3.47
N GLU A 29 1.70 -9.14 3.31
CA GLU A 29 1.34 -9.70 2.01
C GLU A 29 -0.01 -9.18 1.51
N GLY A 30 -0.98 -9.05 2.42
CA GLY A 30 -2.29 -8.48 2.14
C GLY A 30 -2.16 -7.03 1.66
N PHE A 31 -1.25 -6.27 2.26
CA PHE A 31 -0.94 -4.92 1.80
C PHE A 31 -0.41 -4.91 0.37
N PHE A 32 0.59 -5.74 0.07
CA PHE A 32 1.13 -5.88 -1.28
C PHE A 32 0.02 -6.21 -2.30
N VAL A 33 -0.78 -7.24 -2.04
CA VAL A 33 -1.88 -7.65 -2.92
C VAL A 33 -2.92 -6.54 -3.08
N SER A 34 -3.28 -5.85 -1.99
CA SER A 34 -4.21 -4.73 -2.02
C SER A 34 -3.70 -3.55 -2.86
N THR A 35 -2.39 -3.27 -2.88
CA THR A 35 -1.85 -2.21 -3.76
C THR A 35 -2.05 -2.54 -5.24
N ILE A 36 -1.82 -3.81 -5.63
CA ILE A 36 -2.08 -4.29 -7.00
C ILE A 36 -3.57 -4.18 -7.33
N MET A 37 -4.44 -4.67 -6.44
CA MET A 37 -5.89 -4.59 -6.61
C MET A 37 -6.37 -3.15 -6.76
N SER A 38 -5.81 -2.21 -5.98
CA SER A 38 -6.15 -0.79 -6.05
C SER A 38 -5.77 -0.17 -7.39
N VAL A 39 -4.58 -0.50 -7.91
CA VAL A 39 -4.13 -0.05 -9.24
C VAL A 39 -5.03 -0.65 -10.33
N MET A 40 -5.33 -1.95 -10.28
CA MET A 40 -6.22 -2.60 -11.25
C MET A 40 -7.63 -2.00 -11.22
N LEU A 41 -8.19 -1.80 -10.03
CA LEU A 41 -9.51 -1.18 -9.85
C LEU A 41 -9.54 0.24 -10.41
N THR A 42 -8.52 1.04 -10.12
CA THR A 42 -8.37 2.40 -10.67
C THR A 42 -8.34 2.39 -12.18
N SER A 43 -7.53 1.49 -12.77
CA SER A 43 -7.43 1.36 -14.23
C SER A 43 -8.75 0.94 -14.87
N ILE A 44 -9.48 0.00 -14.25
CA ILE A 44 -10.79 -0.46 -14.75
C ILE A 44 -11.81 0.68 -14.65
N MET A 45 -11.84 1.41 -13.54
CA MET A 45 -12.75 2.55 -13.37
C MET A 45 -12.49 3.62 -14.42
N LEU A 46 -11.23 3.98 -14.67
CA LEU A 46 -10.86 4.92 -15.73
C LEU A 46 -11.28 4.41 -17.12
N MET A 47 -11.03 3.14 -17.42
CA MET A 47 -11.43 2.52 -18.70
C MET A 47 -12.95 2.54 -18.92
N LEU A 48 -13.73 2.36 -17.85
CA LEU A 48 -15.19 2.38 -17.88
C LEU A 48 -15.77 3.80 -17.75
N GLY A 49 -14.93 4.83 -17.65
CA GLY A 49 -15.38 6.22 -17.44
C GLY A 49 -16.04 6.46 -16.08
N LEU A 50 -15.80 5.60 -15.10
CA LEU A 50 -16.33 5.75 -13.74
C LEU A 50 -15.51 6.78 -12.96
N PRO A 51 -16.17 7.72 -12.24
CA PRO A 51 -15.46 8.73 -11.49
C PRO A 51 -14.68 8.12 -10.32
N LEU A 52 -13.45 8.58 -10.12
CA LEU A 52 -12.55 8.13 -9.05
C LEU A 52 -12.90 8.81 -7.71
N ILE A 53 -14.11 8.55 -7.19
CA ILE A 53 -14.63 9.13 -5.95
C ILE A 53 -14.71 8.12 -4.80
N PRO A 54 -14.73 8.56 -3.53
CA PRO A 54 -14.72 7.66 -2.38
C PRO A 54 -15.85 6.64 -2.38
N PHE A 55 -17.03 7.03 -2.86
CA PHE A 55 -18.20 6.16 -2.95
C PHE A 55 -17.94 4.94 -3.85
N ASN A 56 -17.44 5.16 -5.07
CA ASN A 56 -17.21 4.08 -6.03
C ASN A 56 -16.13 3.10 -5.54
N TYR A 57 -15.03 3.62 -4.97
CA TYR A 57 -14.00 2.77 -4.35
C TYR A 57 -14.55 1.94 -3.20
N SER A 58 -15.34 2.57 -2.31
CA SER A 58 -15.91 1.89 -1.15
C SER A 58 -16.90 0.80 -1.57
N LEU A 59 -17.74 1.09 -2.57
CA LEU A 59 -18.70 0.13 -3.12
C LEU A 59 -17.99 -1.06 -3.77
N ALA A 60 -17.02 -0.79 -4.66
CA ALA A 60 -16.26 -1.85 -5.33
C ALA A 60 -15.50 -2.73 -4.32
N ALA A 61 -14.84 -2.12 -3.35
CA ALA A 61 -14.14 -2.85 -2.31
C ALA A 61 -15.09 -3.64 -1.40
N LEU A 62 -16.26 -3.11 -1.06
CA LEU A 62 -17.27 -3.82 -0.29
C LEU A 62 -17.75 -5.07 -1.05
N ILE A 63 -18.03 -4.96 -2.34
CA ILE A 63 -18.42 -6.11 -3.18
C ILE A 63 -17.31 -7.17 -3.19
N ILE A 64 -16.06 -6.76 -3.38
CA ILE A 64 -14.90 -7.67 -3.37
C ILE A 64 -14.76 -8.34 -2.00
N VAL A 65 -14.79 -7.57 -0.91
CA VAL A 65 -14.63 -8.10 0.45
C VAL A 65 -15.76 -9.03 0.82
N LEU A 66 -17.01 -8.69 0.52
CA LEU A 66 -18.17 -9.54 0.80
C LEU A 66 -18.12 -10.85 0.02
N SER A 67 -17.85 -10.78 -1.29
CA SER A 67 -17.75 -11.99 -2.12
C SER A 67 -16.64 -12.93 -1.63
N LEU A 68 -15.46 -12.40 -1.31
CA LEU A 68 -14.36 -13.19 -0.75
C LEU A 68 -14.68 -13.71 0.65
N SER A 69 -15.38 -12.94 1.49
CA SER A 69 -15.78 -13.37 2.84
C SER A 69 -16.79 -14.53 2.80
N ILE A 70 -17.72 -14.52 1.85
CA ILE A 70 -18.65 -15.64 1.62
C ILE A 70 -17.86 -16.90 1.24
N ILE A 71 -16.90 -16.78 0.32
CA ILE A 71 -16.03 -17.90 -0.08
C ILE A 71 -15.20 -18.39 1.12
N ALA A 72 -14.67 -17.48 1.93
CA ALA A 72 -13.91 -17.79 3.14
C ALA A 72 -14.75 -18.60 4.14
N LEU A 73 -16.01 -18.21 4.35
CA LEU A 73 -16.95 -18.90 5.22
C LEU A 73 -17.26 -20.32 4.72
N ILE A 74 -17.53 -20.47 3.41
CA ILE A 74 -17.77 -21.77 2.78
C ILE A 74 -16.56 -22.69 2.96
N ARG A 75 -15.34 -22.14 2.87
CA ARG A 75 -14.09 -22.88 3.04
C ARG A 75 -13.69 -23.16 4.49
N LYS A 76 -14.46 -22.67 5.48
CA LYS A 76 -14.21 -22.85 6.93
C LYS A 76 -12.77 -22.53 7.32
N ILE A 77 -12.26 -21.38 6.89
CA ILE A 77 -10.87 -20.96 7.16
C ILE A 77 -10.67 -20.78 8.67
N GLU A 78 -9.62 -21.39 9.20
CA GLU A 78 -9.25 -21.26 10.61
C GLU A 78 -8.26 -20.10 10.83
N PHE A 79 -8.63 -19.17 11.70
CA PHE A 79 -7.74 -18.11 12.19
C PHE A 79 -7.22 -18.51 13.57
N LYS A 80 -5.93 -18.83 13.65
CA LYS A 80 -5.24 -19.18 14.92
C LYS A 80 -4.04 -18.26 15.13
N PRO A 81 -4.27 -16.99 15.47
CA PRO A 81 -3.21 -16.01 15.51
C PRO A 81 -2.31 -16.15 16.74
N ILE A 82 -1.00 -16.03 16.52
CA ILE A 82 -0.01 -16.00 17.59
C ILE A 82 -0.07 -14.64 18.31
N LYS A 83 -0.17 -14.64 19.65
CA LYS A 83 -0.31 -13.42 20.47
C LYS A 83 0.76 -12.36 20.20
N SER A 84 2.02 -12.77 20.02
CA SER A 84 3.13 -11.84 19.73
C SER A 84 2.96 -11.10 18.41
N ASP A 85 2.42 -11.79 17.40
CA ASP A 85 2.26 -11.23 16.06
C ASP A 85 1.07 -10.28 16.04
N THR A 86 0.01 -10.60 16.78
CA THR A 86 -1.12 -9.68 17.03
C THR A 86 -0.65 -8.40 17.72
N LEU A 87 0.19 -8.51 18.75
CA LEU A 87 0.75 -7.34 19.45
C LEU A 87 1.56 -6.46 18.49
N LEU A 88 2.41 -7.07 17.66
CA LEU A 88 3.21 -6.34 16.68
C LEU A 88 2.33 -5.58 15.66
N VAL A 89 1.24 -6.20 15.18
CA VAL A 89 0.29 -5.55 14.27
C VAL A 89 -0.46 -4.40 14.95
N ILE A 90 -0.84 -4.55 16.22
CA ILE A 90 -1.46 -3.47 17.00
C ILE A 90 -0.48 -2.29 17.14
N VAL A 91 0.78 -2.56 17.51
CA VAL A 91 1.83 -1.53 17.60
C VAL A 91 2.04 -0.85 16.25
N ALA A 92 2.04 -1.61 15.15
CA ALA A 92 2.17 -1.06 13.81
C ALA A 92 0.98 -0.18 13.41
N PHE A 93 -0.24 -0.57 13.78
CA PHE A 93 -1.43 0.26 13.57
C PHE A 93 -1.39 1.56 14.39
N LEU A 94 -0.97 1.50 15.66
CA LEU A 94 -0.81 2.69 16.49
C LEU A 94 0.26 3.63 15.94
N ALA A 95 1.41 3.10 15.52
CA ALA A 95 2.46 3.87 14.88
C ALA A 95 1.98 4.51 13.58
N TYR A 96 1.23 3.77 12.75
CA TYR A 96 0.62 4.28 11.53
C TYR A 96 -0.29 5.49 11.80
N VAL A 97 -1.20 5.37 12.76
CA VAL A 97 -2.12 6.47 13.15
C VAL A 97 -1.34 7.67 13.67
N ALA A 98 -0.36 7.45 14.55
CA ALA A 98 0.47 8.52 15.09
C ALA A 98 1.25 9.29 14.00
N LEU A 99 1.86 8.56 13.05
CA LEU A 99 2.59 9.16 11.94
C LEU A 99 1.68 9.91 10.98
N ILE A 100 0.47 9.40 10.69
CA ILE A 100 -0.52 10.14 9.89
C ILE A 100 -0.87 11.46 10.57
N ILE A 101 -1.20 11.44 11.86
CA ILE A 101 -1.55 12.65 12.60
C ILE A 101 -0.38 13.64 12.54
N TYR A 102 0.83 13.17 12.83
CA TYR A 102 2.04 13.98 12.78
C TYR A 102 2.27 14.64 11.40
N PHE A 103 2.30 13.84 10.33
CA PHE A 103 2.59 14.34 8.98
C PHE A 103 1.44 15.12 8.32
N SER A 104 0.20 14.93 8.78
CA SER A 104 -0.96 15.66 8.27
C SER A 104 -0.97 17.13 8.71
N GLY A 105 -0.35 17.45 9.85
CA GLY A 105 -0.30 18.80 10.41
C GLY A 105 0.89 19.64 9.93
N LEU A 106 1.83 19.07 9.19
CA LEU A 106 3.05 19.77 8.78
C LEU A 106 2.86 20.55 7.46
N PRO A 107 3.37 21.80 7.37
CA PRO A 107 3.40 22.53 6.11
C PRO A 107 4.34 21.80 5.13
N ARG A 108 3.92 21.70 3.86
CA ARG A 108 4.66 20.95 2.84
C ARG A 108 5.16 21.87 1.74
N LEU A 109 6.45 21.71 1.42
CA LEU A 109 7.06 22.21 0.21
C LEU A 109 7.30 21.02 -0.71
N PHE A 110 6.72 21.07 -1.91
CA PHE A 110 6.81 19.97 -2.86
C PHE A 110 8.05 20.09 -3.73
N THR A 111 8.74 18.98 -3.91
CA THR A 111 9.75 18.87 -4.96
C THR A 111 9.10 18.85 -6.36
N PRO A 112 9.86 19.14 -7.43
CA PRO A 112 9.34 19.06 -8.80
C PRO A 112 8.76 17.68 -9.16
N ASP A 113 9.38 16.61 -8.67
CA ASP A 113 8.94 15.24 -8.89
C ASP A 113 7.62 14.94 -8.19
N GLU A 114 7.46 15.35 -6.94
CA GLU A 114 6.20 15.21 -6.21
C GLU A 114 5.07 15.97 -6.89
N THR A 115 5.34 17.18 -7.36
CA THR A 115 4.36 18.00 -8.07
C THR A 115 3.89 17.28 -9.32
N SER A 116 4.80 16.64 -10.05
CA SER A 116 4.50 15.88 -11.27
C SER A 116 3.66 14.63 -10.98
N TYR A 117 4.00 13.87 -9.93
CA TYR A 117 3.19 12.71 -9.50
C TYR A 117 1.79 13.10 -9.05
N ILE A 118 1.67 14.15 -8.24
CA ILE A 118 0.39 14.68 -7.77
C ILE A 118 -0.44 15.17 -8.97
N PHE A 119 0.19 15.89 -9.90
CA PHE A 119 -0.46 16.38 -11.11
C PHE A 119 -1.03 15.23 -11.93
N SER A 120 -0.22 14.22 -12.27
CA SER A 120 -0.68 13.08 -13.08
C SER A 120 -1.80 12.30 -12.39
N ALA A 121 -1.72 12.09 -11.07
CA ALA A 121 -2.76 11.43 -10.30
C ALA A 121 -4.08 12.24 -10.31
N ARG A 122 -4.00 13.56 -10.14
CA ARG A 122 -5.17 14.45 -10.20
C ARG A 122 -5.80 14.51 -11.58
N MET A 123 -5.00 14.50 -12.64
CA MET A 123 -5.50 14.46 -14.02
C MET A 123 -6.34 13.21 -14.26
N GLY A 124 -5.96 12.06 -13.70
CA GLY A 124 -6.77 10.85 -13.72
C GLY A 124 -8.13 11.03 -13.04
N ILE A 125 -8.12 11.65 -11.86
CA ILE A 125 -9.34 11.86 -11.05
C ILE A 125 -10.30 12.86 -11.71
N LEU A 126 -9.78 13.97 -12.24
CA LEU A 126 -10.59 15.07 -12.76
C LEU A 126 -11.00 14.87 -14.22
N ASN A 127 -10.08 14.35 -15.04
CA ASN A 127 -10.22 14.34 -16.49
C ASN A 127 -10.27 12.92 -17.07
N GLY A 128 -10.14 11.87 -16.25
CA GLY A 128 -10.09 10.49 -16.72
C GLY A 128 -8.81 10.10 -17.47
N ALA A 129 -7.82 11.00 -17.54
CA ALA A 129 -6.59 10.81 -18.29
C ALA A 129 -5.38 10.92 -17.37
N VAL A 130 -4.49 9.91 -17.39
CA VAL A 130 -3.28 9.89 -16.55
C VAL A 130 -2.05 10.07 -17.41
N PRO A 131 -1.42 11.26 -17.42
CA PRO A 131 -0.18 11.47 -18.16
C PRO A 131 0.99 10.74 -17.50
N PRO A 132 1.90 10.11 -18.27
CA PRO A 132 3.08 9.44 -17.74
C PRO A 132 4.05 10.45 -17.10
N MET A 133 4.82 9.99 -16.12
CA MET A 133 5.91 10.76 -15.51
C MET A 133 7.27 10.14 -15.89
N GLY A 134 8.25 10.99 -16.19
CA GLY A 134 9.61 10.54 -16.57
C GLY A 134 9.78 10.15 -18.04
N VAL A 135 8.79 10.50 -18.88
CA VAL A 135 8.78 10.20 -20.31
C VAL A 135 8.48 11.47 -21.10
N ARG A 136 9.12 11.64 -22.26
CA ARG A 136 8.87 12.80 -23.13
C ARG A 136 7.46 12.73 -23.75
N PRO A 137 6.81 13.86 -24.06
CA PRO A 137 5.46 13.88 -24.64
C PRO A 137 5.33 13.16 -26.00
N ASP A 138 6.43 13.05 -26.74
CA ASP A 138 6.51 12.41 -28.06
C ASP A 138 6.88 10.92 -27.99
N ALA A 139 7.07 10.36 -26.79
CA ALA A 139 7.38 8.95 -26.65
C ALA A 139 6.21 8.08 -27.10
N ASN A 140 6.53 6.98 -27.79
CA ASN A 140 5.53 5.99 -28.14
C ASN A 140 4.90 5.35 -26.89
N GLU A 141 3.70 4.80 -27.07
CA GLU A 141 2.88 4.26 -25.97
C GLU A 141 3.58 3.12 -25.20
N ILE A 142 4.36 2.29 -25.90
CA ILE A 142 5.11 1.19 -25.28
C ILE A 142 6.17 1.76 -24.32
N LYS A 143 6.94 2.76 -24.76
CA LYS A 143 7.95 3.40 -23.91
C LYS A 143 7.30 4.13 -22.74
N ALA A 144 6.17 4.81 -22.98
CA ALA A 144 5.38 5.40 -21.93
C ALA A 144 4.93 4.35 -20.90
N LEU A 145 4.45 3.17 -21.33
CA LEU A 145 3.98 2.12 -20.44
C LEU A 145 5.09 1.62 -19.48
N PHE A 146 6.29 1.38 -20.00
CA PHE A 146 7.40 0.84 -19.19
C PHE A 146 8.13 1.90 -18.36
N GLN A 147 8.19 3.15 -18.83
CA GLN A 147 8.99 4.21 -18.19
C GLN A 147 8.14 5.26 -17.45
N GLY A 148 6.84 5.33 -17.75
CA GLY A 148 5.90 6.37 -17.31
C GLY A 148 5.44 6.29 -15.86
N ARG A 149 6.02 5.36 -15.08
CA ARG A 149 5.75 5.16 -13.64
C ARG A 149 4.25 5.02 -13.30
N TYR A 150 3.45 4.50 -14.23
CA TYR A 150 1.99 4.40 -14.13
C TYR A 150 1.50 3.70 -12.87
N PHE A 151 2.20 2.65 -12.43
CA PHE A 151 1.82 1.93 -11.22
C PHE A 151 1.76 2.86 -10.00
N TRP A 152 2.79 3.69 -9.79
CA TRP A 152 2.82 4.63 -8.67
C TRP A 152 1.76 5.72 -8.82
N ILE A 153 1.59 6.25 -10.04
CA ILE A 153 0.61 7.31 -10.31
C ILE A 153 -0.82 6.80 -10.07
N TYR A 154 -1.16 5.60 -10.55
CA TYR A 154 -2.47 4.98 -10.29
C TYR A 154 -2.65 4.66 -8.82
N LEU A 155 -1.60 4.25 -8.11
CA LEU A 155 -1.69 4.02 -6.68
C LEU A 155 -1.99 5.32 -5.92
N LEU A 156 -1.35 6.44 -6.29
CA LEU A 156 -1.65 7.76 -5.75
C LEU A 156 -3.07 8.22 -6.10
N ALA A 157 -3.50 8.03 -7.35
CA ALA A 157 -4.86 8.34 -7.78
C ALA A 157 -5.89 7.53 -6.99
N SER A 158 -5.60 6.25 -6.73
CA SER A 158 -6.41 5.40 -5.87
C SER A 158 -6.48 5.97 -4.45
N PHE A 159 -5.33 6.34 -3.87
CA PHE A 159 -5.25 6.91 -2.51
C PHE A 159 -6.06 8.20 -2.36
N ILE A 160 -5.86 9.16 -3.26
CA ILE A 160 -6.62 10.41 -3.25
C ILE A 160 -8.12 10.10 -3.45
N GLY A 161 -8.44 9.28 -4.44
CA GLY A 161 -9.81 8.94 -4.81
C GLY A 161 -10.60 8.24 -3.70
N PHE A 162 -10.01 7.29 -2.97
CA PHE A 162 -10.74 6.59 -1.90
C PHE A 162 -10.71 7.31 -0.55
N THR A 163 -9.67 8.10 -0.26
CA THR A 163 -9.61 8.86 1.01
C THR A 163 -10.43 10.12 0.93
N GLY A 164 -10.58 10.70 -0.26
CA GLY A 164 -11.16 12.03 -0.44
C GLY A 164 -10.28 13.14 0.13
N LEU A 165 -9.04 12.84 0.52
CA LEU A 165 -8.11 13.85 1.04
C LEU A 165 -7.68 14.78 -0.09
N PRO A 166 -7.34 16.05 0.25
CA PRO A 166 -6.73 16.95 -0.72
C PRO A 166 -5.47 16.35 -1.33
N ALA A 167 -5.25 16.58 -2.63
CA ALA A 167 -4.15 15.98 -3.36
C ALA A 167 -2.75 16.34 -2.84
N TYR A 168 -2.60 17.48 -2.15
CA TYR A 168 -1.35 17.87 -1.49
C TYR A 168 -0.97 16.92 -0.32
N GLN A 169 -1.93 16.13 0.19
CA GLN A 169 -1.70 15.11 1.21
C GLN A 169 -1.41 13.73 0.63
N ALA A 170 -1.25 13.58 -0.70
CA ALA A 170 -1.03 12.28 -1.34
C ALA A 170 0.21 11.54 -0.81
N GLY A 171 1.24 12.26 -0.36
CA GLY A 171 2.42 11.68 0.27
C GLY A 171 2.16 10.95 1.59
N LEU A 172 0.99 11.11 2.23
CA LEU A 172 0.61 10.28 3.39
C LEU A 172 0.51 8.78 3.04
N LEU A 173 0.40 8.43 1.75
CA LEU A 173 0.54 7.05 1.29
C LEU A 173 1.90 6.45 1.69
N GLY A 174 2.97 7.26 1.67
CA GLY A 174 4.33 6.84 2.04
C GLY A 174 4.44 6.32 3.48
N VAL A 175 3.61 6.82 4.40
CA VAL A 175 3.53 6.33 5.78
C VAL A 175 3.07 4.86 5.81
N SER A 176 2.13 4.48 4.96
CA SER A 176 1.69 3.08 4.85
C SER A 176 2.87 2.18 4.42
N PHE A 177 3.66 2.63 3.44
CA PHE A 177 4.84 1.90 2.97
C PHE A 177 5.95 1.83 4.02
N LEU A 178 6.17 2.88 4.82
CA LEU A 178 7.12 2.86 5.94
C LEU A 178 6.74 1.77 6.96
N ILE A 179 5.48 1.76 7.40
CA ILE A 179 4.98 0.78 8.36
C ILE A 179 5.09 -0.64 7.82
N MET A 180 4.75 -0.85 6.54
CA MET A 180 4.82 -2.16 5.92
C MET A 180 6.27 -2.60 5.67
N THR A 181 7.19 -1.67 5.41
CA THR A 181 8.63 -1.95 5.35
C THR A 181 9.17 -2.38 6.72
N ALA A 182 8.75 -1.69 7.79
CA ALA A 182 9.13 -2.05 9.16
C ALA A 182 8.58 -3.42 9.57
N LEU A 183 7.31 -3.73 9.24
CA LEU A 183 6.72 -5.04 9.46
C LEU A 183 7.40 -6.13 8.62
N ALA A 184 7.67 -5.88 7.33
CA ALA A 184 8.36 -6.85 6.48
C ALA A 184 9.79 -7.14 6.99
N SER A 185 10.50 -6.10 7.46
CA SER A 185 11.83 -6.23 8.03
C SER A 185 11.82 -7.02 9.35
N SER A 186 10.82 -6.79 10.21
CA SER A 186 10.71 -7.50 11.48
C SER A 186 10.37 -8.99 11.30
N LEU A 187 9.70 -9.36 10.21
CA LEU A 187 9.44 -10.75 9.82
C LEU A 187 10.68 -11.53 9.35
N LEU A 188 11.78 -10.84 9.01
CA LEU A 188 13.05 -11.47 8.66
C LEU A 188 13.79 -12.05 9.87
N VAL A 189 13.35 -11.71 11.09
CA VAL A 189 14.03 -12.07 12.34
C VAL A 189 13.17 -13.02 13.15
N GLU A 190 13.72 -14.19 13.48
CA GLU A 190 13.01 -15.21 14.27
C GLU A 190 12.82 -14.79 15.74
N ASN A 191 13.84 -14.15 16.32
CA ASN A 191 13.79 -13.72 17.72
C ASN A 191 12.80 -12.55 17.90
N LYS A 192 11.74 -12.76 18.69
CA LYS A 192 10.65 -11.80 18.87
C LYS A 192 11.09 -10.46 19.47
N ARG A 193 12.05 -10.44 20.40
CA ARG A 193 12.55 -9.18 20.97
C ARG A 193 13.33 -8.36 19.94
N VAL A 194 14.17 -9.05 19.16
CA VAL A 194 14.95 -8.44 18.09
C VAL A 194 14.02 -7.99 16.96
N SER A 195 12.97 -8.75 16.63
CA SER A 195 11.93 -8.38 15.66
C SER A 195 11.27 -7.04 16.02
N THR A 196 10.89 -6.83 17.29
CA THR A 196 10.37 -5.54 17.77
C THR A 196 11.42 -4.43 17.67
N ALA A 197 12.67 -4.70 18.03
CA ALA A 197 13.74 -3.72 17.92
C ALA A 197 13.99 -3.30 16.45
N VAL A 198 13.98 -4.25 15.51
CA VAL A 198 14.08 -3.98 14.07
C VAL A 198 12.92 -3.12 13.60
N PHE A 199 11.69 -3.45 13.99
CA PHE A 199 10.51 -2.66 13.65
C PHE A 199 10.67 -1.19 14.07
N VAL A 200 11.06 -0.95 15.33
CA VAL A 200 11.27 0.40 15.86
C VAL A 200 12.43 1.11 15.14
N THR A 201 13.53 0.39 14.89
CA THR A 201 14.72 0.94 14.22
C THR A 201 14.40 1.40 12.79
N VAL A 202 13.58 0.66 12.04
CA VAL A 202 13.19 1.02 10.69
C VAL A 202 12.29 2.26 10.68
N ILE A 203 11.33 2.36 11.61
CA ILE A 203 10.44 3.53 11.71
C ILE A 203 11.20 4.79 12.11
N LEU A 204 12.12 4.67 13.05
CA LEU A 204 12.92 5.79 13.55
C LEU A 204 14.13 6.11 12.67
N ASN A 205 14.36 5.36 11.59
CA ASN A 205 15.43 5.64 10.66
C ASN A 205 15.19 7.03 10.04
N PRO A 206 16.12 7.99 10.19
CA PRO A 206 15.87 9.38 9.80
C PRO A 206 15.62 9.54 8.30
N LEU A 207 16.26 8.72 7.46
CA LEU A 207 16.05 8.74 6.01
C LEU A 207 14.66 8.19 5.67
N LEU A 208 14.31 7.00 6.15
CA LEU A 208 12.99 6.43 5.85
C LEU A 208 11.86 7.29 6.43
N PHE A 209 12.07 7.87 7.61
CA PHE A 209 11.13 8.80 8.23
C PHE A 209 10.93 10.06 7.37
N SER A 210 12.01 10.71 6.92
CA SER A 210 11.90 11.93 6.09
C SER A 210 11.23 11.64 4.74
N PHE A 211 11.52 10.50 4.12
CA PHE A 211 10.90 10.11 2.85
C PHE A 211 9.42 9.71 3.00
N SER A 212 8.97 9.30 4.21
CA SER A 212 7.61 8.79 4.42
C SER A 212 6.49 9.80 4.27
N ALA A 213 6.83 11.08 4.29
CA ALA A 213 5.90 12.16 4.02
C ALA A 213 5.88 12.57 2.54
N LEU A 214 6.86 12.16 1.74
CA LEU A 214 7.00 12.59 0.35
C LEU A 214 6.11 11.76 -0.58
N THR A 215 5.74 12.36 -1.71
CA THR A 215 4.93 11.70 -2.76
C THR A 215 5.79 10.87 -3.74
N LEU A 216 7.01 10.55 -3.34
CA LEU A 216 7.98 9.80 -4.13
C LEU A 216 7.79 8.28 -3.96
N ASN A 217 8.23 7.50 -4.95
CA ASN A 217 8.05 6.05 -4.99
C ASN A 217 9.17 5.26 -4.30
N ASP A 218 10.21 5.93 -3.78
CA ASP A 218 11.39 5.32 -3.16
C ASP A 218 11.05 4.38 -1.99
N LEU A 219 10.10 4.79 -1.14
CA LEU A 219 9.63 3.97 -0.02
C LEU A 219 8.81 2.77 -0.48
N ALA A 220 8.05 2.92 -1.56
CA ALA A 220 7.33 1.79 -2.15
C ALA A 220 8.30 0.77 -2.75
N ILE A 221 9.34 1.23 -3.45
CA ILE A 221 10.41 0.37 -3.96
C ILE A 221 11.13 -0.33 -2.81
N SER A 222 11.48 0.41 -1.76
CA SER A 222 12.14 -0.15 -0.57
C SER A 222 11.30 -1.25 0.08
N PHE A 223 9.99 -1.03 0.22
CA PHE A 223 9.05 -2.05 0.66
C PHE A 223 9.08 -3.29 -0.24
N TYR A 224 8.97 -3.12 -1.56
CA TYR A 224 8.95 -4.24 -2.50
C TYR A 224 10.26 -5.05 -2.48
N VAL A 225 11.40 -4.39 -2.31
CA VAL A 225 12.71 -5.04 -2.18
C VAL A 225 12.77 -5.88 -0.90
N VAL A 226 12.42 -5.30 0.25
CA VAL A 226 12.41 -6.04 1.54
C VAL A 226 11.42 -7.20 1.50
N PHE A 227 10.25 -6.98 0.91
CA PHE A 227 9.23 -8.02 0.71
C PHE A 227 9.75 -9.17 -0.17
N ALA A 228 10.41 -8.85 -1.28
CA ALA A 228 11.02 -9.86 -2.16
C ALA A 228 12.12 -10.66 -1.45
N VAL A 229 12.99 -10.00 -0.69
CA VAL A 229 14.03 -10.65 0.12
C VAL A 229 13.42 -11.58 1.17
N SER A 230 12.34 -11.15 1.84
CA SER A 230 11.62 -11.99 2.81
C SER A 230 11.08 -13.28 2.20
N TYR A 231 10.51 -13.20 1.01
CA TYR A 231 10.04 -14.37 0.27
C TYR A 231 11.18 -15.25 -0.23
N PHE A 232 12.26 -14.65 -0.72
CA PHE A 232 13.44 -15.36 -1.17
C PHE A 232 14.05 -16.19 -0.04
N ILE A 233 14.30 -15.58 1.13
CA ILE A 233 14.82 -16.31 2.31
C ILE A 233 13.86 -17.42 2.73
N SER A 234 12.55 -17.11 2.83
CA SER A 234 11.53 -18.09 3.20
C SER A 234 11.44 -19.29 2.24
N SER A 235 11.93 -19.15 1.00
CA SER A 235 11.93 -20.24 0.01
C SER A 235 13.00 -21.31 0.29
N PHE A 236 14.08 -20.95 1.00
CA PHE A 236 15.17 -21.85 1.40
C PHE A 236 14.97 -22.44 2.80
N SER A 237 14.15 -21.82 3.65
CA SER A 237 13.85 -22.30 5.00
C SER A 237 12.82 -23.44 5.04
N LYS A 238 12.74 -24.26 3.98
CA LYS A 238 11.86 -25.43 3.89
C LYS A 238 12.59 -26.72 4.23
#